data_AF-A0A7R9UQG7-F1
#
_entry.id   AF-A0A7R9UQG7-F1
#
_cell.length_a   1.000
_cell.length_b   1.000
_cell.length_c   1.000
_cell.angle_alpha   90.00
_cell.angle_beta   90.00
_cell.angle_gamma   90.00
#
_symmetry.space_group_name_H-M   'P 1'
#
loop_
_entity.id
_entity.type
_entity.pdbx_description
1 polymer ?
#
loop_
_entity_poly.entity_id
_entity_poly.type
_entity_poly.pdbx_seq_one_letter_code
_entity_poly.pdbx_strand_id
1 'polypeptide(L)'
;VDVGGLEDGMLTAVVRRAVAGVQSVARPSRPMRAFSALTKPPPPGYVPFRLPDAFVDSYASREPAFGFNGLGKLVYERTYARPTADGGREQWLETVERVVNGTFNMQKRWIEESDLGWNEREAQEVAQDMYERIFTMKFLPPGRGLWAMGSPITEERRLFAALNNCAFVSTENLPTDFAGPFVFLMEAAMLGVGVGFDTAGANTLTVLGANRTGSTTYQIADSREGWVHSLRLLLESYANGTDAVAFD
;
A
#
# COMPACT_ATOMS: atom_id res chain seq x y z
N VAL A 1 10.33 36.12 -27.69
CA VAL A 1 9.06 36.62 -27.13
C VAL A 1 8.84 35.85 -25.86
N ASP A 2 8.69 36.60 -24.78
CA ASP A 2 8.63 36.20 -23.38
C ASP A 2 7.56 35.12 -23.14
N VAL A 3 7.92 34.04 -22.42
CA VAL A 3 6.99 33.04 -21.89
C VAL A 3 7.20 33.03 -20.38
N GLY A 4 6.66 34.06 -19.74
CA GLY A 4 6.69 34.26 -18.31
C GLY A 4 5.28 34.48 -17.78
N GLY A 5 4.86 33.58 -16.91
CA GLY A 5 3.78 33.84 -15.96
C GLY A 5 2.53 33.00 -16.15
N LEU A 6 2.34 32.09 -15.19
CA LEU A 6 1.09 31.61 -14.59
C LEU A 6 1.03 30.09 -14.54
N GLU A 7 1.79 29.45 -13.63
CA GLU A 7 1.49 28.10 -13.13
C GLU A 7 2.45 27.67 -12.00
N ASP A 8 2.55 28.41 -10.88
CA ASP A 8 3.43 27.96 -9.78
C ASP A 8 3.01 28.38 -8.35
N GLY A 9 1.72 28.60 -8.12
CA GLY A 9 1.24 29.17 -6.85
C GLY A 9 0.86 28.17 -5.76
N MET A 10 0.23 27.04 -6.11
CA MET A 10 -0.51 26.23 -5.12
C MET A 10 0.12 24.87 -4.83
N LEU A 11 0.65 24.17 -5.85
CA LEU A 11 1.32 22.88 -5.69
C LEU A 11 2.62 23.02 -4.87
N THR A 12 3.29 24.16 -5.03
CA THR A 12 4.59 24.46 -4.40
C THR A 12 4.46 24.79 -2.91
N ALA A 13 3.30 25.26 -2.43
CA ALA A 13 3.07 25.59 -1.02
C ALA A 13 2.84 24.35 -0.13
N VAL A 14 2.06 23.37 -0.62
CA VAL A 14 1.76 22.13 0.12
C VAL A 14 3.00 21.24 0.21
N VAL A 15 3.77 21.13 -0.88
CA VAL A 15 5.01 20.34 -0.92
C VAL A 15 6.13 21.00 -0.09
N ARG A 16 6.30 22.33 -0.13
CA ARG A 16 7.35 23.01 0.65
C ARG A 16 7.12 22.92 2.16
N ARG A 17 5.86 22.91 2.64
CA ARG A 17 5.55 22.75 4.07
C ARG A 17 5.80 21.32 4.57
N ALA A 18 5.69 20.32 3.69
CA ALA A 18 6.01 18.92 4.01
C ALA A 18 7.53 18.65 4.02
N VAL A 19 8.31 19.34 3.18
CA VAL A 19 9.76 19.13 3.03
C VAL A 19 10.60 19.92 4.04
N ALA A 20 10.12 21.08 4.50
CA ALA A 20 10.87 21.96 5.43
C ALA A 20 11.03 21.41 6.87
N GLY A 21 10.43 20.26 7.20
CA GLY A 21 10.53 19.61 8.51
C GLY A 21 11.54 18.45 8.60
N VAL A 22 12.23 18.10 7.52
CA VAL A 22 13.15 16.95 7.50
C VAL A 22 14.58 17.43 7.78
N GLN A 23 14.85 17.79 9.03
CA GLN A 23 16.23 17.78 9.55
C GLN A 23 16.60 16.34 9.91
N SER A 24 17.76 15.87 9.45
CA SER A 24 18.28 14.53 9.70
C SER A 24 18.67 14.36 11.17
N VAL A 25 17.70 14.07 12.01
CA VAL A 25 17.94 13.49 13.33
C VAL A 25 18.00 11.98 13.12
N ALA A 26 19.13 11.36 13.47
CA ALA A 26 19.24 9.90 13.53
C ALA A 26 18.13 9.38 14.44
N ARG A 27 17.09 8.80 13.85
CA ARG A 27 15.97 8.24 14.60
C ARG A 27 16.44 6.91 15.18
N PRO A 28 16.25 6.65 16.50
CA PRO A 28 16.48 5.32 17.04
C PRO A 28 15.66 4.30 16.24
N SER A 29 16.24 3.14 15.97
CA SER A 29 15.60 2.03 15.27
C SER A 29 14.32 1.65 16.03
N ARG A 30 13.18 2.11 15.52
CA ARG A 30 11.89 1.62 16.01
C ARG A 30 11.77 0.17 15.55
N PRO A 31 11.33 -0.76 16.42
CA PRO A 31 11.03 -2.11 15.98
C PRO A 31 10.03 -2.02 14.83
N MET A 32 10.33 -2.76 13.77
CA MET A 32 9.53 -2.78 12.57
C MET A 32 8.12 -3.26 12.93
N ARG A 33 7.13 -2.36 12.86
CA ARG A 33 5.75 -2.75 13.11
C ARG A 33 5.33 -3.62 11.92
N ALA A 34 4.79 -4.81 12.20
CA ALA A 34 4.13 -5.66 11.22
C ALA A 34 3.14 -4.82 10.39
N PHE A 35 2.89 -5.21 9.13
CA PHE A 35 1.95 -4.53 8.22
C PHE A 35 0.47 -4.66 8.66
N SER A 36 0.22 -4.95 9.94
CA SER A 36 -1.09 -4.97 10.56
C SER A 36 -1.81 -3.64 10.35
N ALA A 37 -3.10 -3.72 10.00
CA ALA A 37 -4.00 -2.61 9.73
C ALA A 37 -3.93 -1.54 10.85
N LEU A 38 -3.14 -0.49 10.62
CA LEU A 38 -2.85 0.57 11.60
C LEU A 38 -3.83 1.74 11.51
N THR A 39 -5.08 1.50 11.10
CA THR A 39 -6.09 2.58 11.07
C THR A 39 -7.18 2.30 12.09
N LYS A 40 -7.41 3.30 12.96
CA LYS A 40 -8.54 3.31 13.88
C LYS A 40 -9.84 3.16 13.08
N PRO A 41 -10.91 2.58 13.66
CA PRO A 41 -12.20 2.60 13.01
C PRO A 41 -12.65 4.05 12.76
N PRO A 42 -13.36 4.31 11.65
CA PRO A 42 -13.88 5.64 11.37
C PRO A 42 -14.82 6.08 12.51
N PRO A 43 -14.94 7.39 12.75
CA PRO A 43 -15.77 7.90 13.83
C PRO A 43 -17.26 7.53 13.62
N PRO A 44 -18.06 7.44 14.70
CA PRO A 44 -19.49 7.24 14.58
C PRO A 44 -20.15 8.29 13.67
N GLY A 45 -20.96 7.85 12.71
CA GLY A 45 -21.60 8.75 11.74
C GLY A 45 -20.73 9.15 10.55
N TYR A 46 -19.54 8.54 10.38
CA TYR A 46 -18.70 8.73 9.21
C TYR A 46 -19.47 8.41 7.91
N VAL A 47 -19.52 9.38 7.01
CA VAL A 47 -20.07 9.22 5.66
C VAL A 47 -18.90 9.16 4.68
N PRO A 48 -18.69 8.04 3.98
CA PRO A 48 -17.68 7.95 2.93
C PRO A 48 -17.89 9.02 1.86
N PHE A 49 -16.79 9.60 1.38
CA PHE A 49 -16.78 10.39 0.16
C PHE A 49 -17.26 9.54 -1.03
N ARG A 50 -18.07 10.16 -1.89
CA ARG A 50 -18.44 9.63 -3.20
C ARG A 50 -18.55 10.75 -4.22
N LEU A 51 -18.08 10.46 -5.43
CA LEU A 51 -18.42 11.23 -6.62
C LEU A 51 -19.94 11.15 -6.88
N PRO A 52 -20.56 12.21 -7.44
CA PRO A 52 -21.96 12.16 -7.83
C PRO A 52 -22.18 11.18 -8.98
N ASP A 53 -23.20 10.33 -8.90
CA ASP A 53 -23.54 9.36 -9.95
C ASP A 53 -23.72 10.04 -11.31
N ALA A 54 -24.45 11.17 -11.35
CA ALA A 54 -24.65 11.94 -12.58
C ALA A 54 -23.34 12.46 -13.21
N PHE A 55 -22.30 12.71 -12.41
CA PHE A 55 -20.97 13.07 -12.93
C PHE A 55 -20.32 11.86 -13.60
N VAL A 56 -20.31 10.70 -12.93
CA VAL A 56 -19.72 9.46 -13.44
C VAL A 56 -20.47 8.97 -14.69
N ASP A 57 -21.80 8.99 -14.68
CA ASP A 57 -22.67 8.60 -15.80
C ASP A 57 -22.41 9.42 -17.06
N SER A 58 -21.95 10.67 -16.91
CA SER A 58 -21.58 11.53 -18.06
C SER A 58 -20.38 11.01 -18.86
N TYR A 59 -19.67 9.99 -18.35
CA TYR A 59 -18.57 9.30 -19.01
C TYR A 59 -18.97 7.99 -19.69
N ALA A 60 -20.19 7.48 -19.48
CA ALA A 60 -20.64 6.19 -20.00
C ALA A 60 -20.58 6.11 -21.54
N SER A 61 -20.81 7.23 -22.23
CA SER A 61 -20.73 7.32 -23.70
C SER A 61 -19.36 7.78 -24.22
N ARG A 62 -18.38 8.04 -23.34
CA ARG A 62 -17.05 8.51 -23.75
C ARG A 62 -16.11 7.33 -23.93
N GLU A 63 -15.33 7.35 -25.00
CA GLU A 63 -14.37 6.29 -25.27
C GLU A 63 -13.04 6.58 -24.56
N PRO A 64 -12.55 5.69 -23.66
CA PRO A 64 -11.27 5.91 -23.00
C PRO A 64 -10.09 5.72 -23.95
N ALA A 65 -9.07 6.56 -23.79
CA ALA A 65 -7.90 6.58 -24.66
C ALA A 65 -6.87 5.47 -24.33
N PHE A 66 -7.29 4.20 -24.32
CA PHE A 66 -6.43 3.04 -24.01
C PHE A 66 -5.18 2.91 -24.90
N GLY A 67 -5.21 3.50 -26.10
CA GLY A 67 -4.09 3.48 -27.03
C GLY A 67 -3.74 2.09 -27.57
N PHE A 68 -2.61 2.01 -28.26
CA PHE A 68 -1.99 0.75 -28.71
C PHE A 68 -2.94 -0.18 -29.49
N ASN A 69 -3.81 0.38 -30.34
CA ASN A 69 -4.75 -0.36 -31.19
C ASN A 69 -5.61 -1.39 -30.40
N GLY A 70 -6.06 -1.01 -29.21
CA GLY A 70 -6.94 -1.85 -28.37
C GLY A 70 -6.19 -2.80 -27.42
N LEU A 71 -4.87 -2.93 -27.54
CA LEU A 71 -4.07 -3.72 -26.59
C LEU A 71 -4.18 -3.18 -25.16
N GLY A 72 -4.23 -1.84 -25.00
CA GLY A 72 -4.40 -1.22 -23.69
C GLY A 72 -5.70 -1.64 -23.00
N LYS A 73 -6.80 -1.73 -23.76
CA LYS A 73 -8.11 -2.17 -23.27
C LYS A 73 -8.07 -3.63 -22.84
N LEU A 74 -7.50 -4.51 -23.68
CA LEU A 74 -7.33 -5.93 -23.35
C LEU A 74 -6.49 -6.14 -22.07
N VAL A 75 -5.40 -5.38 -21.93
CA VAL A 75 -4.55 -5.43 -20.72
C VAL A 75 -5.30 -4.95 -19.50
N TYR A 76 -6.09 -3.87 -19.63
CA TYR A 76 -6.95 -3.39 -18.55
C TYR A 76 -7.98 -4.44 -18.13
N GLU A 77 -8.75 -4.96 -19.08
CA GLU A 77 -9.82 -5.92 -18.82
C GLU A 77 -9.27 -7.17 -18.14
N ARG A 78 -8.12 -7.69 -18.59
CA ARG A 78 -7.55 -8.91 -18.00
C ARG A 78 -6.93 -8.66 -16.61
N THR A 79 -6.32 -7.48 -16.38
CA THR A 79 -5.40 -7.25 -15.25
C THR A 79 -6.00 -6.37 -14.14
N TYR A 80 -6.81 -5.37 -14.48
CA TYR A 80 -7.23 -4.32 -13.55
C TYR A 80 -8.75 -4.28 -13.29
N ALA A 81 -9.57 -4.74 -14.24
CA ALA A 81 -11.01 -4.80 -14.06
C ALA A 81 -11.38 -5.87 -13.02
N ARG A 82 -11.97 -5.48 -11.89
CA ARG A 82 -12.37 -6.43 -10.84
C ARG A 82 -13.69 -7.11 -11.17
N PRO A 83 -13.97 -8.32 -10.64
CA PRO A 83 -15.29 -8.93 -10.74
C PRO A 83 -16.35 -8.07 -10.06
N THR A 84 -17.51 -7.92 -10.68
CA THR A 84 -18.68 -7.25 -10.10
C THR A 84 -19.60 -8.27 -9.41
N ALA A 85 -20.51 -7.81 -8.55
CA ALA A 85 -21.46 -8.68 -7.86
C ALA A 85 -22.36 -9.47 -8.82
N ASP A 86 -22.67 -8.89 -9.98
CA ASP A 86 -23.53 -9.49 -11.00
C ASP A 86 -22.78 -10.48 -11.92
N GLY A 87 -21.54 -10.86 -11.56
CA GLY A 87 -20.73 -11.83 -12.31
C GLY A 87 -20.01 -11.26 -13.53
N GLY A 88 -20.10 -9.96 -13.76
CA GLY A 88 -19.34 -9.23 -14.79
C GLY A 88 -17.95 -8.81 -14.32
N ARG A 89 -17.34 -7.88 -15.06
CA ARG A 89 -16.13 -7.16 -14.65
C ARG A 89 -16.40 -5.66 -14.74
N GLU A 90 -15.69 -4.90 -13.92
CA GLU A 90 -15.73 -3.44 -13.96
C GLU A 90 -15.47 -2.93 -15.38
N GLN A 91 -16.24 -1.93 -15.78
CA GLN A 91 -15.93 -1.03 -16.86
C GLN A 91 -14.92 0.03 -16.40
N TRP A 92 -14.26 0.67 -17.36
CA TRP A 92 -13.22 1.64 -17.05
C TRP A 92 -13.70 2.76 -16.13
N LEU A 93 -14.87 3.32 -16.42
CA LEU A 93 -15.48 4.39 -15.63
C LEU A 93 -15.69 3.99 -14.16
N GLU A 94 -16.09 2.74 -13.91
CA GLU A 94 -16.33 2.16 -12.58
C GLU A 94 -15.01 1.91 -11.84
N THR A 95 -13.98 1.42 -12.55
CA THR A 95 -12.63 1.31 -11.99
C THR A 95 -12.09 2.67 -11.58
N VAL A 96 -12.22 3.70 -12.43
CA VAL A 96 -11.75 5.06 -12.10
C VAL A 96 -12.54 5.62 -10.92
N GLU A 97 -13.85 5.46 -10.90
CA GLU A 97 -14.70 5.88 -9.79
C GLU A 97 -14.25 5.23 -8.47
N ARG A 98 -14.09 3.91 -8.45
CA ARG A 98 -13.63 3.18 -7.26
C ARG A 98 -12.30 3.71 -6.76
N VAL A 99 -11.34 3.92 -7.67
CA VAL A 99 -9.99 4.40 -7.34
C VAL A 99 -10.05 5.82 -6.75
N VAL A 100 -10.80 6.72 -7.35
CA VAL A 100 -10.94 8.11 -6.88
C VAL A 100 -11.67 8.14 -5.55
N ASN A 101 -12.83 7.48 -5.43
CA ASN A 101 -13.59 7.40 -4.18
C ASN A 101 -12.73 6.82 -3.05
N GLY A 102 -12.01 5.72 -3.28
CA GLY A 102 -11.09 5.13 -2.29
C GLY A 102 -9.97 6.08 -1.86
N THR A 103 -9.40 6.82 -2.82
CA THR A 103 -8.34 7.80 -2.53
C THR A 103 -8.85 8.92 -1.62
N PHE A 104 -10.02 9.46 -1.90
CA PHE A 104 -10.62 10.53 -1.10
C PHE A 104 -11.20 10.03 0.22
N ASN A 105 -11.69 8.79 0.29
CA ASN A 105 -12.08 8.16 1.55
C ASN A 105 -10.89 8.03 2.51
N MET A 106 -9.75 7.57 2.01
CA MET A 106 -8.52 7.48 2.81
C MET A 106 -8.07 8.85 3.33
N GLN A 107 -8.10 9.89 2.48
CA GLN A 107 -7.79 11.26 2.90
C GLN A 107 -8.78 11.82 3.91
N LYS A 108 -10.09 11.66 3.65
CA LYS A 108 -11.17 12.13 4.52
C LYS A 108 -11.03 11.55 5.92
N ARG A 109 -10.81 10.23 6.04
CA ARG A 109 -10.58 9.57 7.32
C ARG A 109 -9.42 10.20 8.07
N TRP A 110 -8.27 10.36 7.42
CA TRP A 110 -7.10 10.96 8.05
C TRP A 110 -7.36 12.39 8.54
N ILE A 111 -8.01 13.21 7.71
CA ILE A 111 -8.32 14.61 8.01
C ILE A 111 -9.29 14.72 9.18
N GLU A 112 -10.34 13.89 9.22
CA GLU A 112 -11.32 13.88 10.31
C GLU A 112 -10.73 13.29 11.60
N GLU A 113 -9.97 12.20 11.54
CA GLU A 113 -9.28 11.64 12.71
C GLU A 113 -8.23 12.59 13.32
N SER A 114 -7.72 13.51 12.51
CA SER A 114 -6.70 14.49 12.90
C SER A 114 -7.28 15.88 13.18
N ASP A 115 -8.61 16.04 13.15
CA ASP A 115 -9.32 17.33 13.34
C ASP A 115 -8.78 18.47 12.44
N LEU A 116 -8.43 18.15 11.19
CA LEU A 116 -7.85 19.13 10.25
C LEU A 116 -8.90 19.92 9.45
N GLY A 117 -10.18 19.55 9.55
CA GLY A 117 -11.31 20.20 8.87
C GLY A 117 -11.48 19.76 7.42
N TRP A 118 -12.41 18.83 7.17
CA TRP A 118 -12.74 18.37 5.82
C TRP A 118 -13.62 19.37 5.07
N ASN A 119 -13.24 19.74 3.84
CA ASN A 119 -14.00 20.62 2.95
C ASN A 119 -14.61 19.82 1.79
N GLU A 120 -15.90 19.53 1.90
CA GLU A 120 -16.60 18.69 0.91
C GLU A 120 -16.60 19.28 -0.50
N ARG A 121 -16.76 20.61 -0.64
CA ARG A 121 -16.81 21.26 -1.96
C ARG A 121 -15.46 21.15 -2.68
N GLU A 122 -14.39 21.49 -1.98
CA GLU A 122 -13.04 21.41 -2.52
C GLU A 122 -12.66 19.96 -2.86
N ALA A 123 -13.02 19.02 -1.99
CA ALA A 123 -12.80 17.60 -2.26
C ALA A 123 -13.51 17.13 -3.55
N GLN A 124 -14.76 17.55 -3.77
CA GLN A 124 -15.51 17.23 -4.99
C GLN A 124 -14.85 17.81 -6.25
N GLU A 125 -14.41 19.08 -6.20
CA GLU A 125 -13.72 19.73 -7.32
C GLU A 125 -12.42 18.99 -7.70
N VAL A 126 -11.59 18.67 -6.71
CA VAL A 126 -10.32 17.96 -6.93
C VAL A 126 -10.55 16.50 -7.35
N ALA A 127 -11.55 15.82 -6.79
CA ALA A 127 -11.86 14.43 -7.15
C ALA A 127 -12.34 14.32 -8.60
N GLN A 128 -13.17 15.25 -9.07
CA GLN A 128 -13.64 15.26 -10.45
C GLN A 128 -12.51 15.56 -11.45
N ASP A 129 -11.59 16.47 -11.11
CA ASP A 129 -10.38 16.70 -11.93
C ASP A 129 -9.46 15.46 -11.95
N MET A 130 -9.27 14.79 -10.81
CA MET A 130 -8.53 13.52 -10.75
C MET A 130 -9.20 12.43 -11.60
N TYR A 131 -10.52 12.31 -11.53
CA TYR A 131 -11.29 11.37 -12.34
C TYR A 131 -11.07 11.61 -13.82
N GLU A 132 -11.24 12.85 -14.30
CA GLU A 132 -11.04 13.23 -15.70
C GLU A 132 -9.63 12.87 -16.19
N ARG A 133 -8.59 13.16 -15.38
CA ARG A 133 -7.19 12.86 -15.75
C ARG A 133 -6.89 11.37 -15.83
N ILE A 134 -7.47 10.56 -14.93
CA ILE A 134 -7.33 9.11 -14.98
C ILE A 134 -8.12 8.54 -16.16
N PHE A 135 -9.37 8.95 -16.31
CA PHE A 135 -10.26 8.48 -17.37
C PHE A 135 -9.63 8.71 -18.76
N THR A 136 -9.07 9.90 -18.97
CA THR A 136 -8.39 10.30 -20.21
C THR A 136 -6.93 9.85 -20.30
N MET A 137 -6.43 9.10 -19.32
CA MET A 137 -5.07 8.55 -19.25
C MET A 137 -3.95 9.59 -19.27
N LYS A 138 -4.23 10.83 -18.85
CA LYS A 138 -3.20 11.86 -18.62
C LYS A 138 -2.33 11.55 -17.40
N PHE A 139 -2.90 10.81 -16.45
CA PHE A 139 -2.23 10.31 -15.26
C PHE A 139 -2.84 8.96 -14.89
N LEU A 140 -2.04 8.00 -14.47
CA LEU A 140 -2.54 6.73 -13.93
C LEU A 140 -1.82 6.42 -12.63
N PRO A 141 -2.55 5.94 -11.59
CA PRO A 141 -1.89 5.35 -10.45
C PRO A 141 -1.15 4.07 -10.87
N PRO A 142 -0.20 3.58 -10.06
CA PRO A 142 0.46 2.31 -10.36
C PRO A 142 -0.56 1.17 -10.46
N GLY A 143 -0.19 0.06 -11.09
CA GLY A 143 -1.09 -1.09 -11.29
C GLY A 143 -1.77 -1.58 -10.01
N ARG A 144 -1.06 -1.58 -8.87
CA ARG A 144 -1.66 -1.86 -7.55
C ARG A 144 -2.71 -0.85 -7.12
N GLY A 145 -2.49 0.43 -7.40
CA GLY A 145 -3.47 1.49 -7.16
C GLY A 145 -4.74 1.25 -7.99
N LEU A 146 -4.60 0.96 -9.29
CA LEU A 146 -5.74 0.61 -10.15
C LEU A 146 -6.51 -0.62 -9.64
N TRP A 147 -5.80 -1.66 -9.20
CA TRP A 147 -6.41 -2.92 -8.78
C TRP A 147 -7.02 -2.89 -7.37
N ALA A 148 -6.38 -2.23 -6.41
CA ALA A 148 -6.70 -2.38 -4.98
C ALA A 148 -7.32 -1.15 -4.32
N MET A 149 -7.06 0.07 -4.82
CA MET A 149 -7.61 1.29 -4.19
C MET A 149 -9.14 1.29 -4.24
N GLY A 150 -9.78 1.63 -3.13
CA GLY A 150 -11.24 1.66 -3.00
C GLY A 150 -11.93 0.30 -3.04
N SER A 151 -11.16 -0.81 -3.09
CA SER A 151 -11.70 -2.16 -3.04
C SER A 151 -11.89 -2.63 -1.57
N PRO A 152 -12.57 -3.76 -1.33
CA PRO A 152 -12.63 -4.37 0.01
C PRO A 152 -11.26 -4.60 0.68
N ILE A 153 -10.18 -4.70 -0.10
CA ILE A 153 -8.81 -4.82 0.44
C ILE A 153 -8.43 -3.58 1.26
N THR A 154 -8.74 -2.38 0.75
CA THR A 154 -8.40 -1.12 1.44
C THR A 154 -9.53 -0.63 2.33
N GLU A 155 -10.78 -0.77 1.90
CA GLU A 155 -11.93 -0.20 2.60
C GLU A 155 -12.36 -1.03 3.82
N GLU A 156 -12.43 -2.35 3.67
CA GLU A 156 -12.90 -3.27 4.72
C GLU A 156 -11.73 -3.87 5.49
N ARG A 157 -10.78 -4.49 4.78
CA ARG A 157 -9.63 -5.18 5.38
C ARG A 157 -8.53 -4.24 5.84
N ARG A 158 -8.53 -2.99 5.37
CA ARG A 158 -7.54 -1.95 5.74
C ARG A 158 -6.08 -2.36 5.48
N LEU A 159 -5.87 -3.20 4.47
CA LEU A 159 -4.55 -3.69 4.07
C LEU A 159 -3.92 -2.72 3.07
N PHE A 160 -3.62 -1.51 3.52
CA PHE A 160 -3.04 -0.44 2.68
C PHE A 160 -1.62 -0.77 2.17
N ALA A 161 -0.93 -1.72 2.80
CA ALA A 161 0.31 -2.27 2.28
C ALA A 161 0.15 -2.81 0.84
N ALA A 162 -1.05 -3.27 0.46
CA ALA A 162 -1.36 -3.71 -0.88
C ALA A 162 -1.29 -2.60 -1.95
N LEU A 163 -1.23 -1.32 -1.56
CA LEU A 163 -1.02 -0.18 -2.47
C LEU A 163 0.46 0.10 -2.76
N ASN A 164 1.37 -0.47 -1.97
CA ASN A 164 2.81 -0.31 -2.14
C ASN A 164 3.33 -1.41 -3.07
N ASN A 165 4.01 -1.03 -4.16
CA ASN A 165 4.58 -2.00 -5.10
C ASN A 165 5.95 -2.51 -4.67
N CYS A 166 6.74 -1.64 -4.05
CA CYS A 166 8.15 -1.89 -3.78
C CYS A 166 8.49 -1.51 -2.34
N ALA A 167 9.46 -2.20 -1.77
CA ALA A 167 10.07 -1.87 -0.48
C ALA A 167 11.57 -2.15 -0.51
N PHE A 168 12.26 -1.64 0.50
CA PHE A 168 13.66 -1.95 0.77
C PHE A 168 13.84 -2.31 2.23
N VAL A 169 14.71 -3.27 2.52
CA VAL A 169 15.10 -3.63 3.89
C VAL A 169 16.60 -3.81 3.99
N SER A 170 17.20 -3.17 4.99
CA SER A 170 18.63 -3.32 5.29
C SER A 170 18.88 -4.46 6.25
N THR A 171 20.03 -5.11 6.11
CA THR A 171 20.52 -6.12 7.06
C THR A 171 21.50 -5.53 8.09
N GLU A 172 21.75 -4.21 8.11
CA GLU A 172 22.70 -3.59 9.05
C GLU A 172 22.42 -3.90 10.54
N ASN A 173 21.14 -4.12 10.88
CA ASN A 173 20.69 -4.34 12.26
C ASN A 173 20.61 -5.82 12.67
N LEU A 174 21.19 -6.74 11.90
CA LEU A 174 21.22 -8.17 12.25
C LEU A 174 21.74 -8.47 13.68
N PRO A 175 22.71 -7.73 14.26
CA PRO A 175 23.16 -7.99 15.63
C PRO A 175 22.09 -7.74 16.71
N THR A 176 21.10 -6.89 16.45
CA THR A 176 20.06 -6.51 17.42
C THR A 176 18.68 -7.07 17.07
N ASP A 177 18.41 -7.38 15.80
CA ASP A 177 17.21 -8.09 15.33
C ASP A 177 17.57 -8.98 14.14
N PHE A 178 18.04 -10.20 14.44
CA PHE A 178 18.50 -11.14 13.43
C PHE A 178 17.40 -11.51 12.42
N ALA A 179 16.20 -11.83 12.89
CA ALA A 179 15.13 -12.30 12.01
C ALA A 179 14.40 -11.14 11.29
N GLY A 180 14.47 -9.91 11.82
CA GLY A 180 13.75 -8.72 11.33
C GLY A 180 13.75 -8.53 9.83
N PRO A 181 14.93 -8.39 9.18
CA PRO A 181 15.00 -8.17 7.73
C PRO A 181 14.35 -9.29 6.91
N PHE A 182 14.49 -10.54 7.34
CA PHE A 182 13.97 -11.71 6.63
C PHE A 182 12.46 -11.84 6.77
N VAL A 183 11.94 -11.61 7.97
CA VAL A 183 10.49 -11.69 8.22
C VAL A 183 9.77 -10.54 7.54
N PHE A 184 10.36 -9.35 7.47
CA PHE A 184 9.83 -8.24 6.68
C PHE A 184 9.78 -8.57 5.20
N LEU A 185 10.87 -9.13 4.65
CA LEU A 185 10.92 -9.53 3.25
C LEU A 185 9.81 -10.54 2.95
N MET A 186 9.66 -11.58 3.77
CA MET A 186 8.61 -12.59 3.61
C MET A 186 7.22 -11.97 3.70
N GLU A 187 6.97 -11.14 4.72
CA GLU A 187 5.69 -10.50 4.95
C GLU A 187 5.28 -9.60 3.77
N ALA A 188 6.20 -8.76 3.29
CA ALA A 188 5.99 -7.87 2.17
C ALA A 188 5.82 -8.64 0.85
N ALA A 189 6.60 -9.69 0.61
CA ALA A 189 6.47 -10.54 -0.57
C ALA A 189 5.12 -11.27 -0.62
N MET A 190 4.59 -11.71 0.52
CA MET A 190 3.25 -12.32 0.61
C MET A 190 2.11 -11.32 0.34
N LEU A 191 2.35 -10.02 0.55
CA LEU A 191 1.46 -8.95 0.11
C LEU A 191 1.70 -8.57 -1.37
N GLY A 192 2.63 -9.25 -2.04
CA GLY A 192 3.09 -9.08 -3.41
C GLY A 192 3.93 -7.82 -3.64
N VAL A 193 4.56 -7.28 -2.59
CA VAL A 193 5.50 -6.17 -2.65
C VAL A 193 6.86 -6.72 -3.09
N GLY A 194 7.48 -6.12 -4.11
CA GLY A 194 8.86 -6.44 -4.47
C GLY A 194 9.83 -5.83 -3.47
N VAL A 195 10.70 -6.63 -2.86
CA VAL A 195 11.62 -6.17 -1.81
C VAL A 195 13.06 -6.24 -2.30
N GLY A 196 13.71 -5.08 -2.42
CA GLY A 196 15.16 -5.01 -2.51
C GLY A 196 15.79 -5.11 -1.12
N PHE A 197 17.01 -5.64 -1.03
CA PHE A 197 17.74 -5.71 0.24
C PHE A 197 19.24 -5.52 0.03
N ASP A 198 19.94 -5.08 1.07
CA ASP A 198 21.40 -5.08 1.13
C ASP A 198 21.94 -6.26 1.95
N THR A 199 23.25 -6.40 1.96
CA THR A 199 23.98 -7.36 2.82
C THR A 199 24.91 -6.63 3.81
N ALA A 200 24.53 -5.45 4.29
CA ALA A 200 25.34 -4.65 5.20
C ALA A 200 25.61 -5.35 6.55
N GLY A 201 24.74 -6.28 6.96
CA GLY A 201 24.93 -7.12 8.15
C GLY A 201 25.90 -8.29 7.97
N ALA A 202 26.55 -8.43 6.81
CA ALA A 202 27.49 -9.52 6.59
C ALA A 202 28.62 -9.51 7.63
N ASN A 203 28.95 -10.70 8.16
CA ASN A 203 30.00 -10.90 9.17
C ASN A 203 29.76 -10.19 10.53
N THR A 204 28.55 -9.70 10.80
CA THR A 204 28.24 -9.01 12.07
C THR A 204 27.76 -9.93 13.19
N LEU A 205 27.45 -11.20 12.88
CA LEU A 205 27.06 -12.21 13.87
C LEU A 205 27.62 -13.60 13.52
N THR A 206 27.65 -14.47 14.52
CA THR A 206 27.92 -15.90 14.34
C THR A 206 26.64 -16.68 14.60
N VAL A 207 26.23 -17.52 13.65
CA VAL A 207 25.09 -18.42 13.79
C VAL A 207 25.52 -19.62 14.64
N LEU A 208 24.89 -19.83 15.79
CA LEU A 208 25.25 -20.90 16.74
C LEU A 208 24.81 -22.30 16.27
N GLY A 209 23.78 -22.36 15.42
CA GLY A 209 23.10 -23.59 14.98
C GLY A 209 22.06 -24.05 16.00
N ALA A 210 21.04 -24.79 15.58
CA ALA A 210 20.01 -25.27 16.51
C ALA A 210 20.48 -26.45 17.36
N ASN A 211 20.03 -26.53 18.61
CA ASN A 211 20.18 -27.72 19.45
C ASN A 211 19.32 -28.86 18.88
N ARG A 212 19.97 -29.89 18.35
CA ARG A 212 19.32 -31.05 17.71
C ARG A 212 18.85 -32.12 18.70
N THR A 213 19.20 -31.99 19.98
CA THR A 213 18.83 -32.96 21.02
C THR A 213 17.49 -32.64 21.67
N GLY A 214 17.09 -31.35 21.66
CA GLY A 214 15.76 -30.89 22.04
C GLY A 214 14.92 -30.54 20.81
N SER A 215 13.60 -30.64 20.93
CA SER A 215 12.68 -30.16 19.89
C SER A 215 11.46 -29.51 20.50
N THR A 216 11.09 -28.35 19.96
CA THR A 216 9.82 -27.68 20.25
C THR A 216 8.93 -27.77 19.02
N THR A 217 7.69 -28.26 19.18
CA THR A 217 6.71 -28.27 18.09
C THR A 217 5.91 -26.98 18.10
N TYR A 218 5.78 -26.35 16.92
CA TYR A 218 4.98 -25.16 16.71
C TYR A 218 3.97 -25.41 15.59
N GLN A 219 2.68 -25.29 15.91
CA GLN A 219 1.61 -25.38 14.93
C GLN A 219 1.52 -24.08 14.14
N ILE A 220 1.67 -24.15 12.82
CA ILE A 220 1.59 -22.98 11.95
C ILE A 220 0.12 -22.63 11.73
N ALA A 221 -0.28 -21.43 12.16
CA ALA A 221 -1.59 -20.91 11.80
C ALA A 221 -1.70 -20.73 10.27
N ASP A 222 -2.84 -21.11 9.67
CA ASP A 222 -3.14 -20.89 8.25
C ASP A 222 -3.42 -19.40 7.96
N SER A 223 -2.39 -18.59 8.13
CA SER A 223 -2.41 -17.15 7.94
C SER A 223 -1.03 -16.65 7.54
N ARG A 224 -0.99 -15.57 6.78
CA ARG A 224 0.26 -14.89 6.41
C ARG A 224 1.16 -14.65 7.62
N GLU A 225 0.57 -14.21 8.73
CA GLU A 225 1.26 -13.93 9.98
C GLU A 225 1.82 -15.20 10.63
N GLY A 226 1.10 -16.33 10.55
CA GLY A 226 1.56 -17.63 11.01
C GLY A 226 2.81 -18.11 10.26
N TRP A 227 2.81 -17.97 8.94
CA TRP A 227 3.98 -18.28 8.10
C TRP A 227 5.18 -17.35 8.38
N VAL A 228 4.94 -16.05 8.57
CA VAL A 228 6.01 -15.10 8.92
C VAL A 228 6.59 -15.38 10.30
N HIS A 229 5.74 -15.75 11.27
CA HIS A 229 6.16 -16.10 12.61
C HIS A 229 6.96 -17.41 12.65
N SER A 230 6.55 -18.43 11.88
CA SER A 230 7.29 -19.69 11.81
C SER A 230 8.71 -19.51 11.26
N LEU A 231 8.88 -18.62 10.25
CA LEU A 231 10.21 -18.23 9.77
C LEU A 231 11.04 -17.56 10.88
N ARG A 232 10.44 -16.66 11.68
CA ARG A 232 11.14 -16.03 12.81
C ARG A 232 11.66 -17.08 13.78
N LEU A 233 10.79 -17.99 14.23
CA LEU A 233 11.16 -19.05 15.18
C LEU A 233 12.29 -19.92 14.63
N LEU A 234 12.23 -20.30 13.35
CA LEU A 234 13.28 -21.07 12.69
C LEU A 234 14.62 -20.31 12.73
N LEU A 235 14.64 -19.07 12.26
CA LEU A 235 15.85 -18.26 12.18
C LEU A 235 16.45 -17.99 13.56
N GLU A 236 15.63 -17.61 14.54
CA GLU A 236 16.08 -17.33 15.91
C GLU A 236 16.61 -18.58 16.61
N SER A 237 16.04 -19.77 16.34
CA SER A 237 16.57 -21.00 16.93
C SER A 237 18.01 -21.30 16.51
N TYR A 238 18.34 -21.04 15.24
CA TYR A 238 19.69 -21.20 14.72
C TYR A 238 20.62 -20.08 15.16
N ALA A 239 20.14 -18.83 15.23
CA ALA A 239 20.95 -17.71 15.67
C ALA A 239 21.35 -17.84 17.15
N ASN A 240 20.43 -18.31 17.99
CA ASN A 240 20.57 -18.29 19.44
C ASN A 240 20.98 -19.63 20.06
N GLY A 241 21.14 -20.70 19.27
CA GLY A 241 21.55 -21.99 19.83
C GLY A 241 20.45 -22.76 20.52
N THR A 242 19.18 -22.39 20.32
CA THR A 242 18.05 -23.01 21.05
C THR A 242 17.56 -24.27 20.36
N ASP A 243 16.62 -24.97 20.99
CA ASP A 243 16.05 -26.21 20.48
C ASP A 243 15.51 -26.08 19.06
N ALA A 244 15.71 -27.14 18.26
CA ALA A 244 15.19 -27.21 16.91
C ALA A 244 13.67 -27.11 16.91
N VAL A 245 13.14 -26.27 16.01
CA VAL A 245 11.69 -26.10 15.85
C VAL A 245 11.17 -27.10 14.82
N ALA A 246 10.19 -27.91 15.23
CA ALA A 246 9.40 -28.75 14.34
C ALA A 246 8.07 -28.05 14.04
N PHE A 247 7.59 -28.14 12.80
CA PHE A 247 6.35 -27.50 12.36
C PHE A 247 5.27 -28.54 12.07
N ASP A 248 4.05 -28.24 12.52
CA ASP A 248 2.80 -28.99 12.24
C ASP A 248 1.79 -28.05 11.55
#